data_AF-A0A813ACR1-F1
#
_entry.id   AF-A0A813ACR1-F1
#
_cell.length_a   1.000
_cell.length_b   1.000
_cell.length_c   1.000
_cell.angle_alpha   90.00
_cell.angle_beta   90.00
_cell.angle_gamma   90.00
#
_symmetry.space_group_name_H-M   'P 1'
#
loop_
_entity.id
_entity.type
_entity.pdbx_description
1 polymer ?
#
loop_
_entity_poly.entity_id
_entity_poly.type
_entity_poly.pdbx_seq_one_letter_code
_entity_poly.pdbx_strand_id
1 'polypeptide(L)'
;LLLSFQASVNDAESGSGLTPLMCAVRVGASEVVRQLIIAKADLHLRDAASRSALHHAAACGDAAVRDAAELLRRRAEANASDSEGATPLMLAASLGAPEMIRFLLKQGASPQVCRAMLPNISHNASLEILRGIL
;
A
#
# COMPACT_ATOMS: atom_id res chain seq x y z
N LEU A 1 -5.90 14.04 18.34
CA LEU A 1 -7.18 14.77 18.21
C LEU A 1 -7.58 14.92 16.73
N LEU A 2 -7.73 13.82 16.00
CA LEU A 2 -8.23 13.82 14.60
C LEU A 2 -9.76 13.62 14.51
N LEU A 3 -10.43 13.42 15.66
CA LEU A 3 -11.87 13.17 15.74
C LEU A 3 -12.70 14.41 16.15
N SER A 4 -12.07 15.59 16.32
CA SER A 4 -12.74 16.77 16.90
C SER A 4 -13.43 17.69 15.89
N PHE A 5 -13.35 17.42 14.58
CA PHE A 5 -13.92 18.30 13.56
C PHE A 5 -14.68 17.51 12.50
N GLN A 6 -15.79 16.85 12.87
CA GLN A 6 -16.81 16.34 11.94
C GLN A 6 -16.34 15.46 10.76
N ALA A 7 -15.05 15.10 10.72
CA ALA A 7 -14.42 14.45 9.61
C ALA A 7 -14.80 12.98 9.69
N SER A 8 -15.45 12.48 8.65
CA SER A 8 -15.67 11.06 8.50
C SER A 8 -14.33 10.34 8.55
N VAL A 9 -14.31 9.13 9.12
CA VAL A 9 -13.14 8.23 9.10
C VAL A 9 -12.62 8.01 7.67
N ASN A 10 -13.49 8.24 6.69
CA ASN A 10 -13.27 8.06 5.26
C ASN A 10 -13.18 9.38 4.47
N ASP A 11 -13.15 10.55 5.13
CA ASP A 11 -13.12 11.83 4.41
C ASP A 11 -11.85 11.97 3.59
N ALA A 12 -12.03 12.06 2.28
CA ALA A 12 -10.93 12.26 1.35
C ALA A 12 -10.53 13.74 1.29
N GLU A 13 -9.24 14.03 1.31
CA GLU A 13 -8.71 15.36 1.07
C GLU A 13 -9.11 15.85 -0.33
N SER A 14 -9.69 17.05 -0.41
CA SER A 14 -10.07 17.69 -1.67
C SER A 14 -8.83 17.90 -2.55
N GLY A 15 -8.79 17.21 -3.69
CA GLY A 15 -7.75 17.34 -4.72
C GLY A 15 -6.84 16.12 -4.84
N SER A 16 -6.43 15.51 -3.71
CA SER A 16 -5.58 14.31 -3.72
C SER A 16 -6.39 13.03 -3.59
N GLY A 17 -7.59 13.08 -3.01
CA GLY A 17 -8.38 11.89 -2.69
C GLY A 17 -7.83 11.09 -1.50
N LEU A 18 -6.86 11.62 -0.76
CA LEU A 18 -6.23 10.91 0.35
C LEU A 18 -7.17 10.79 1.54
N THR A 19 -7.37 9.56 2.01
CA THR A 19 -8.14 9.30 3.23
C THR A 19 -7.25 9.45 4.47
N PRO A 20 -7.85 9.61 5.68
CA PRO A 20 -7.09 9.67 6.93
C PRO A 20 -6.20 8.43 7.14
N LEU A 21 -6.67 7.27 6.68
CA LEU A 21 -5.92 6.02 6.74
C LEU A 21 -4.67 6.05 5.86
N MET A 22 -4.79 6.53 4.61
CA MET A 22 -3.64 6.69 3.72
C MET A 22 -2.62 7.66 4.29
N CYS A 23 -3.07 8.79 4.83
CA CYS A 23 -2.21 9.77 5.49
C CYS A 23 -1.49 9.18 6.70
N ALA A 24 -2.19 8.43 7.56
CA ALA A 24 -1.61 7.79 8.73
C ALA A 24 -0.51 6.78 8.35
N VAL A 25 -0.74 5.98 7.30
CA VAL A 25 0.25 5.05 6.76
C VAL A 25 1.47 5.80 6.22
N ARG A 26 1.27 6.87 5.42
CA ARG A 26 2.37 7.66 4.83
C ARG A 26 3.27 8.31 5.87
N VAL A 27 2.71 8.72 7.00
CA VAL A 27 3.45 9.37 8.10
C VAL A 27 4.08 8.33 9.05
N GLY A 28 3.75 7.03 8.90
CA GLY A 28 4.22 5.98 9.80
C GLY A 28 3.56 6.01 11.18
N ALA A 29 2.36 6.59 11.28
CA ALA A 29 1.60 6.71 12.51
C ALA A 29 0.82 5.41 12.81
N SER A 30 1.52 4.29 13.03
CA SER A 30 0.90 2.96 13.12
C SER A 30 -0.20 2.83 14.18
N GLU A 31 -0.12 3.59 15.28
CA GLU A 31 -1.19 3.61 16.28
C GLU A 31 -2.48 4.27 15.73
N VAL A 32 -2.33 5.34 14.94
CA VAL A 32 -3.46 5.99 14.26
C VAL A 32 -4.04 5.06 13.20
N VAL A 33 -3.18 4.34 12.45
CA VAL A 33 -3.63 3.31 11.48
C VAL A 33 -4.51 2.27 12.17
N ARG A 34 -4.09 1.74 13.32
CA ARG A 34 -4.87 0.78 14.10
C ARG A 34 -6.20 1.35 14.56
N GLN A 35 -6.21 2.58 15.09
CA GLN A 35 -7.44 3.21 15.54
C GLN A 35 -8.44 3.44 14.39
N LEU A 36 -7.95 3.86 13.22
CA LEU A 36 -8.80 4.05 12.03
C LEU A 36 -9.37 2.72 11.52
N ILE A 37 -8.58 1.65 11.53
CA ILE A 37 -9.04 0.30 11.18
C ILE A 37 -10.11 -0.20 12.18
N ILE A 38 -9.92 0.02 13.48
CA ILE A 38 -10.91 -0.33 14.52
C ILE A 38 -12.19 0.49 14.32
N ALA A 39 -12.07 1.75 13.92
CA ALA A 39 -13.18 2.63 13.57
C ALA A 39 -13.85 2.28 12.22
N LYS A 40 -13.49 1.15 11.60
CA LYS A 40 -14.01 0.66 10.31
C LYS A 40 -13.77 1.62 9.15
N ALA A 41 -12.57 2.22 9.09
CA ALA A 41 -12.10 2.89 7.88
C ALA A 41 -12.23 1.96 6.67
N ASP A 42 -12.72 2.50 5.55
CA ASP A 42 -12.85 1.74 4.32
C ASP A 42 -11.47 1.61 3.65
N LEU A 43 -11.00 0.36 3.56
CA LEU A 43 -9.69 0.01 3.03
C LEU A 43 -9.65 -0.01 1.50
N HIS A 44 -10.82 -0.01 0.85
CA HIS A 44 -10.98 -0.08 -0.60
C HIS A 44 -11.05 1.31 -1.24
N LEU A 45 -11.09 2.37 -0.44
CA LEU A 45 -10.97 3.73 -0.94
C LEU A 45 -9.64 3.92 -1.65
N ARG A 46 -9.70 4.72 -2.70
CA ARG A 46 -8.59 5.01 -3.59
C ARG A 46 -8.42 6.51 -3.72
N ASP A 47 -7.17 6.95 -3.74
CA ASP A 47 -6.84 8.34 -3.99
C ASP A 47 -6.97 8.68 -5.49
N ALA A 48 -6.63 9.91 -5.87
CA ALA A 48 -6.73 10.38 -7.25
C ALA A 48 -5.84 9.59 -8.24
N ALA A 49 -4.79 8.92 -7.76
CA ALA A 49 -3.94 8.02 -8.55
C ALA A 49 -4.45 6.57 -8.52
N SER A 50 -5.68 6.34 -8.05
CA SER A 50 -6.26 5.01 -7.83
C SER A 50 -5.51 4.15 -6.80
N ARG A 51 -4.68 4.75 -5.93
CA ARG A 51 -3.89 4.02 -4.92
C ARG A 51 -4.70 3.80 -3.65
N SER A 52 -4.65 2.57 -3.17
CA SER A 52 -5.22 2.17 -1.87
C SER A 52 -4.24 2.40 -0.72
N ALA A 53 -4.71 2.26 0.53
CA ALA A 53 -3.83 2.31 1.70
C ALA A 53 -2.66 1.31 1.64
N LEU A 54 -2.86 0.16 0.98
CA LEU A 54 -1.79 -0.84 0.81
C LEU A 54 -0.72 -0.41 -0.20
N HIS A 55 -1.08 0.37 -1.24
CA HIS A 55 -0.09 0.99 -2.13
C HIS A 55 0.79 1.97 -1.37
N HIS A 56 0.19 2.79 -0.50
CA HIS A 56 0.92 3.71 0.36
C HIS A 56 1.83 2.97 1.34
N ALA A 57 1.37 1.88 1.95
CA ALA A 57 2.21 1.05 2.82
C ALA A 57 3.40 0.46 2.05
N ALA A 58 3.18 -0.06 0.85
CA ALA A 58 4.27 -0.57 0.00
C ALA A 58 5.23 0.54 -0.42
N ALA A 59 4.74 1.75 -0.71
CA ALA A 59 5.54 2.91 -1.06
C ALA A 59 6.37 3.44 0.13
N CYS A 60 6.00 3.12 1.36
CA CYS A 60 6.78 3.38 2.57
C CYS A 60 7.87 2.31 2.83
N GLY A 61 7.88 1.21 2.06
CA GLY A 61 8.87 0.14 2.16
C GLY A 61 8.80 -0.64 3.48
N ASP A 62 9.95 -1.15 3.93
CA ASP A 62 10.04 -2.08 5.08
C ASP A 62 9.54 -1.47 6.40
N ALA A 63 9.54 -0.14 6.53
CA ALA A 63 9.04 0.55 7.72
C ALA A 63 7.54 0.33 7.96
N ALA A 64 6.76 0.10 6.90
CA ALA A 64 5.31 -0.03 6.94
C ALA A 64 4.80 -1.48 6.88
N VAL A 65 5.68 -2.49 7.04
CA VAL A 65 5.26 -3.92 7.01
C VAL A 65 4.18 -4.22 8.04
N ARG A 66 4.25 -3.58 9.21
CA ARG A 66 3.23 -3.76 10.27
C ARG A 66 1.87 -3.20 9.86
N ASP A 67 1.86 -2.07 9.18
CA ASP A 67 0.64 -1.43 8.71
C ASP A 67 0.04 -2.22 7.54
N ALA A 68 0.88 -2.66 6.59
CA ALA A 68 0.49 -3.59 5.53
C ALA A 68 -0.12 -4.89 6.09
N ALA A 69 0.44 -5.41 7.18
CA ALA A 69 -0.09 -6.61 7.84
C ALA A 69 -1.49 -6.41 8.42
N GLU A 70 -1.75 -5.27 9.06
CA GLU A 70 -3.07 -4.98 9.62
C GLU A 70 -4.10 -4.74 8.50
N LEU A 71 -3.70 -4.06 7.41
CA LEU A 71 -4.54 -3.87 6.23
C LEU A 71 -4.94 -5.21 5.59
N LEU A 72 -3.99 -6.12 5.38
CA LEU A 72 -4.26 -7.43 4.77
C LEU A 72 -5.07 -8.36 5.68
N ARG A 73 -4.85 -8.32 7.00
CA ARG A 73 -5.72 -9.02 7.97
C ARG A 73 -7.18 -8.61 7.89
N ARG A 74 -7.43 -7.37 7.48
CA ARG A 74 -8.77 -6.80 7.28
C ARG A 74 -9.25 -6.91 5.83
N ARG A 75 -8.62 -7.78 5.04
CA ARG A 75 -8.99 -8.11 3.65
C ARG A 75 -8.80 -6.97 2.65
N ALA A 76 -7.83 -6.09 2.87
CA ALA A 76 -7.38 -5.17 1.83
C ALA A 76 -6.95 -5.95 0.56
N GLU A 77 -7.17 -5.36 -0.60
CA GLU A 77 -6.82 -5.97 -1.89
C GLU A 77 -5.30 -5.99 -2.11
N ALA A 78 -4.68 -7.17 -1.96
CA ALA A 78 -3.24 -7.35 -2.15
C ALA A 78 -2.74 -7.06 -3.57
N ASN A 79 -3.61 -7.26 -4.57
CA ASN A 79 -3.29 -7.13 -6.00
C ASN A 79 -4.04 -5.98 -6.67
N ALA A 80 -4.56 -5.02 -5.89
CA ALA A 80 -5.12 -3.81 -6.46
C ALA A 80 -4.07 -3.12 -7.34
N SER A 81 -4.48 -2.61 -8.48
CA SER A 81 -3.64 -1.79 -9.36
C SER A 81 -4.00 -0.31 -9.20
N ASP A 82 -3.00 0.56 -9.27
CA ASP A 82 -3.18 2.00 -9.40
C ASP A 82 -3.46 2.44 -10.86
N SER A 83 -3.54 3.74 -11.13
CA SER A 83 -3.86 4.26 -12.47
C SER A 83 -2.81 3.90 -13.53
N GLU A 84 -1.58 3.65 -13.09
CA GLU A 84 -0.46 3.21 -13.91
C GLU A 84 -0.33 1.69 -13.91
N GLY A 85 -1.34 0.95 -13.46
CA GLY A 85 -1.31 -0.50 -13.38
C GLY A 85 -0.34 -1.07 -12.34
N ALA A 86 0.26 -0.24 -11.49
CA ALA A 86 1.22 -0.69 -10.49
C ALA A 86 0.49 -1.32 -9.29
N THR A 87 0.97 -2.47 -8.84
CA THR A 87 0.46 -3.12 -7.62
C THR A 87 1.32 -2.77 -6.40
N PRO A 88 0.84 -2.99 -5.16
CA PRO A 88 1.66 -2.83 -3.96
C PRO A 88 2.99 -3.61 -4.04
N LEU A 89 2.97 -4.83 -4.59
CA LEU A 89 4.19 -5.62 -4.77
C LEU A 89 5.18 -4.96 -5.74
N MET A 90 4.69 -4.34 -6.82
CA MET A 90 5.53 -3.60 -7.77
C MET A 90 6.17 -2.37 -7.12
N LEU A 91 5.41 -1.64 -6.29
CA LEU A 91 5.93 -0.48 -5.57
C LEU A 91 7.01 -0.87 -4.54
N ALA A 92 6.80 -1.96 -3.80
CA ALA A 92 7.80 -2.48 -2.88
C ALA A 92 9.09 -2.94 -3.62
N ALA A 93 8.93 -3.56 -4.79
CA ALA A 93 10.05 -3.98 -5.64
C ALA A 93 10.82 -2.81 -6.27
N SER A 94 10.13 -1.75 -6.71
CA SER A 94 10.79 -0.55 -7.25
C SER A 94 11.58 0.21 -6.19
N LEU A 95 11.15 0.15 -4.93
CA LEU A 95 11.86 0.73 -3.79
C LEU A 95 12.98 -0.16 -3.21
N GLY A 96 13.04 -1.43 -3.62
CA GLY A 96 14.00 -2.38 -3.07
C GLY A 96 13.76 -2.70 -1.60
N ALA A 97 12.51 -2.91 -1.20
CA ALA A 97 12.08 -3.22 0.16
C ALA A 97 11.90 -4.74 0.37
N PRO A 98 12.96 -5.51 0.68
CA PRO A 98 12.93 -6.97 0.67
C PRO A 98 11.96 -7.56 1.70
N GLU A 99 11.82 -6.96 2.89
CA GLU A 99 10.92 -7.48 3.92
C GLU A 99 9.47 -7.27 3.51
N MET A 100 9.14 -6.10 2.95
CA MET A 100 7.82 -5.83 2.38
C MET A 100 7.49 -6.78 1.22
N ILE A 101 8.43 -7.03 0.31
CA ILE A 101 8.24 -7.96 -0.81
C ILE A 101 7.96 -9.38 -0.29
N ARG A 102 8.81 -9.89 0.62
CA ARG A 102 8.62 -11.21 1.25
C ARG A 102 7.28 -11.30 1.97
N PHE A 103 6.89 -10.23 2.66
CA PHE A 103 5.63 -10.17 3.38
C PHE A 103 4.43 -10.23 2.43
N LEU A 104 4.39 -9.37 1.41
CA LEU A 104 3.30 -9.34 0.42
C LEU A 104 3.16 -10.67 -0.32
N LEU A 105 4.27 -11.30 -0.72
CA LEU A 105 4.26 -12.62 -1.36
C LEU A 105 3.67 -13.70 -0.43
N LYS A 106 4.06 -13.70 0.86
CA LYS A 106 3.48 -14.62 1.86
C LYS A 106 1.98 -14.42 2.07
N GLN A 107 1.47 -13.21 1.85
CA GLN A 107 0.05 -12.88 1.97
C GLN A 107 -0.73 -13.08 0.66
N GLY A 108 -0.13 -13.70 -0.37
CA GLY A 108 -0.81 -14.04 -1.63
C GLY A 108 -0.78 -12.94 -2.70
N ALA A 109 0.08 -11.93 -2.57
CA ALA A 109 0.33 -11.00 -3.66
C ALA A 109 0.95 -11.74 -4.85
N SER A 110 0.41 -11.52 -6.05
CA SER A 110 0.76 -12.27 -7.26
C SER A 110 1.91 -11.62 -8.02
N PRO A 111 3.08 -12.29 -8.14
CA PRO A 111 4.23 -11.75 -8.88
C PRO A 111 3.99 -11.66 -10.39
N GLN A 112 3.00 -12.38 -10.93
CA GLN A 112 2.66 -12.34 -12.35
C GLN A 112 2.06 -10.99 -12.78
N VAL A 113 1.34 -10.30 -11.89
CA VAL A 113 0.78 -8.98 -12.18
C VAL A 113 1.90 -7.95 -12.34
N CYS A 114 3.02 -8.12 -11.61
CA CYS A 114 4.22 -7.31 -11.78
C CYS A 114 4.86 -7.46 -13.18
N ARG A 115 4.65 -8.60 -13.86
CA ARG A 115 5.26 -8.91 -15.16
C ARG A 115 4.61 -8.13 -16.32
N ALA A 116 3.36 -7.69 -16.17
CA ALA A 116 2.61 -7.06 -17.26
C ALA A 116 3.13 -5.65 -17.65
N MET A 117 3.88 -4.96 -16.77
CA MET A 117 4.45 -3.63 -17.03
C MET A 117 5.96 -3.64 -17.35
N LEU A 118 6.48 -4.81 -17.75
CA LEU A 118 7.88 -5.03 -18.13
C LEU A 118 8.51 -4.05 -19.15
N PRO A 119 7.80 -3.32 -20.04
CA PRO A 119 8.49 -2.40 -20.96
C PRO A 119 9.04 -1.13 -20.28
N ASN A 120 8.48 -0.70 -19.14
CA ASN A 120 8.69 0.65 -18.59
C ASN A 120 9.44 0.69 -17.25
N ILE A 121 9.70 -0.44 -16.59
CA ILE A 121 10.51 -0.45 -15.37
C ILE A 121 11.98 -0.42 -15.79
N SER A 122 12.49 0.78 -16.04
CA SER A 122 13.91 1.00 -16.17
C SER A 122 14.59 0.56 -14.87
N HIS A 123 15.60 -0.29 -15.00
CA HIS A 123 16.59 -0.69 -14.00
C HIS A 123 16.42 -2.10 -13.39
N ASN A 124 17.41 -2.90 -13.79
CA ASN A 124 17.79 -4.27 -13.43
C ASN A 124 17.66 -4.64 -11.93
N ALA A 125 17.64 -3.67 -11.01
CA ALA A 125 17.67 -3.90 -9.56
C ALA A 125 16.38 -4.55 -9.01
N SER A 126 15.20 -4.12 -9.48
CA SER A 126 13.92 -4.67 -9.00
C SER A 126 13.66 -6.09 -9.50
N LEU A 127 14.20 -6.44 -10.67
CA LEU A 127 14.12 -7.78 -11.25
C LEU A 127 15.06 -8.77 -10.54
N GLU A 128 16.28 -8.35 -10.17
CA GLU A 128 17.22 -9.16 -9.39
C GLU A 128 16.64 -9.50 -8.00
N ILE A 129 16.02 -8.53 -7.32
CA ILE A 129 15.42 -8.76 -5.99
C ILE A 129 14.27 -9.78 -6.07
N LEU A 130 13.38 -9.67 -7.07
CA LEU A 130 12.30 -10.63 -7.24
C LEU A 130 12.81 -12.02 -7.68
N ARG A 131 13.85 -12.09 -8.53
CA ARG A 131 14.50 -13.35 -8.94
C ARG A 131 15.25 -14.04 -7.81
N GLY A 132 15.79 -13.30 -6.85
CA GLY A 132 16.46 -13.87 -5.67
C GLY A 132 15.51 -14.31 -4.55
N ILE A 133 14.23 -13.90 -4.61
CA ILE A 133 13.22 -14.22 -3.59
C ILE A 133 12.28 -15.36 -4.03
N LEU A 134 12.06 -15.53 -5.35
CA LEU A 134 11.27 -16.63 -5.95
C LEU A 134 12.14 -17.86 -6.24
#